data_AF-A0A284QQM6-F1
#
_entry.id   AF-A0A284QQM6-F1
#
_cell.length_a   1.000
_cell.length_b   1.000
_cell.length_c   1.000
_cell.angle_alpha   90.00
_cell.angle_beta   90.00
_cell.angle_gamma   90.00
#
_symmetry.space_group_name_H-M   'P 1'
#
loop_
_entity.id
_entity.type
_entity.pdbx_description
1 polymer ?
#
loop_
_entity_poly.entity_id
_entity_poly.type
_entity_poly.pdbx_seq_one_letter_code
_entity_poly.pdbx_strand_id
1 'polypeptide(L)'
;MNAVVLMMNEFVCRSRCSLTRLAIHHSIASYDGFINDCPLFMDSLVSLEIELFWNMKDIFDALASIGFLPNLQHLFLQIRSPQLSSLDLLAAMISSRSQNLHSIRISCNRADDVERVNEHLAPLRPTELLMVVFIDRDYKYDVKGCFGKFEST
;
A
#
# COMPACT_ATOMS: atom_id res chain seq x y z
N MET A 1 -7.08 8.23 -18.67
CA MET A 1 -7.19 6.80 -18.34
C MET A 1 -6.09 6.06 -19.07
N ASN A 2 -5.16 5.44 -18.34
CA ASN A 2 -4.00 4.77 -18.91
C ASN A 2 -4.40 3.50 -19.69
N ALA A 3 -3.94 3.35 -20.94
CA ALA A 3 -4.25 2.21 -21.80
C ALA A 3 -3.84 0.85 -21.19
N VAL A 4 -2.76 0.84 -20.40
CA VAL A 4 -2.31 -0.35 -19.68
C VAL A 4 -3.34 -0.77 -18.62
N VAL A 5 -3.91 0.20 -17.90
CA VAL A 5 -4.88 -0.07 -16.84
C VAL A 5 -6.20 -0.58 -17.43
N LEU A 6 -6.65 0.00 -18.55
CA LEU A 6 -7.80 -0.51 -19.29
C LEU A 6 -7.58 -1.95 -19.78
N MET A 7 -6.39 -2.25 -20.31
CA MET A 7 -6.07 -3.59 -20.81
C MET A 7 -6.00 -4.62 -19.68
N MET A 8 -5.42 -4.26 -18.53
CA MET A 8 -5.48 -5.13 -17.36
C MET A 8 -6.94 -5.32 -16.95
N ASN A 9 -7.72 -4.24 -16.82
CA ASN A 9 -9.15 -4.24 -16.47
C ASN A 9 -9.93 -5.25 -17.31
N GLU A 10 -9.77 -5.16 -18.63
CA GLU A 10 -10.40 -6.08 -19.56
C GLU A 10 -9.92 -7.54 -19.37
N PHE A 11 -8.62 -7.75 -19.16
CA PHE A 11 -8.04 -9.08 -18.96
C PHE A 11 -8.61 -9.78 -17.73
N VAL A 12 -8.62 -9.12 -16.57
CA VAL A 12 -9.14 -9.70 -15.30
C VAL A 12 -10.65 -9.94 -15.39
N CYS A 13 -11.41 -8.96 -15.91
CA CYS A 13 -12.85 -9.12 -16.11
C CYS A 13 -13.18 -10.30 -17.04
N ARG A 14 -12.44 -10.47 -18.14
CA ARG A 14 -12.69 -11.55 -19.12
C ARG A 14 -12.15 -12.91 -18.66
N SER A 15 -11.08 -12.92 -17.87
CA SER A 15 -10.49 -14.15 -17.34
C SER A 15 -11.26 -14.74 -16.15
N ARG A 16 -12.23 -14.01 -15.59
CA ARG A 16 -12.95 -14.38 -14.34
C ARG A 16 -11.99 -14.59 -13.16
N CYS A 17 -10.81 -13.97 -13.21
CA CYS A 17 -9.86 -13.99 -12.12
C CYS A 17 -10.16 -12.83 -11.16
N SER A 18 -9.80 -13.03 -9.89
CA SER A 18 -9.85 -11.99 -8.86
C SER A 18 -8.44 -11.63 -8.45
N LEU A 19 -8.10 -10.34 -8.48
CA LEU A 19 -6.83 -9.86 -7.96
C LEU A 19 -6.97 -9.70 -6.44
N THR A 20 -6.38 -10.62 -5.68
CA THR A 20 -6.46 -10.62 -4.21
C THR A 20 -5.25 -9.98 -3.54
N ARG A 21 -4.13 -9.87 -4.25
CA ARG A 21 -2.89 -9.28 -3.76
C ARG A 21 -2.25 -8.39 -4.81
N LEU A 22 -1.80 -7.22 -4.39
CA LEU A 22 -1.17 -6.24 -5.25
C LEU A 22 -0.02 -5.58 -4.50
N ALA A 23 1.15 -5.52 -5.14
CA ALA A 23 2.32 -4.82 -4.64
C ALA A 23 2.73 -3.75 -5.66
N ILE A 24 2.80 -2.50 -5.21
CA ILE A 24 3.16 -1.35 -6.01
C ILE A 24 4.40 -0.71 -5.39
N HIS A 25 5.53 -1.05 -6.00
CA HIS A 25 6.82 -0.47 -5.69
C HIS A 25 7.16 0.58 -6.73
N HIS A 26 7.86 1.65 -6.32
CA HIS A 26 8.26 2.77 -7.17
C HIS A 26 7.18 3.83 -7.46
N SER A 27 7.66 4.99 -7.90
CA SER A 27 6.97 6.26 -8.21
C SER A 27 5.72 6.21 -9.11
N ILE A 28 5.21 5.04 -9.48
CA ILE A 28 3.90 4.88 -10.14
C ILE A 28 2.77 5.33 -9.19
N ALA A 29 3.02 5.34 -7.88
CA ALA A 29 2.17 6.00 -6.88
C ALA A 29 2.11 7.54 -7.03
N SER A 30 2.78 8.14 -8.02
CA SER A 30 2.61 9.57 -8.34
C SER A 30 1.20 9.87 -8.87
N TYR A 31 0.36 10.16 -7.89
CA TYR A 31 -0.69 11.16 -7.80
C TYR A 31 -2.03 11.03 -8.52
N ASP A 32 -2.24 10.17 -9.51
CA ASP A 32 -3.62 10.03 -10.07
C ASP A 32 -3.96 8.62 -10.55
N GLY A 33 -3.01 7.88 -11.11
CA GLY A 33 -3.30 6.58 -11.72
C GLY A 33 -3.79 5.51 -10.73
N PHE A 34 -3.25 5.48 -9.51
CA PHE A 34 -3.63 4.44 -8.55
C PHE A 34 -5.05 4.63 -8.01
N ILE A 35 -5.43 5.85 -7.63
CA ILE A 35 -6.76 6.12 -7.09
C ILE A 35 -7.81 6.13 -8.21
N ASN A 36 -7.49 6.75 -9.36
CA ASN A 36 -8.47 6.97 -10.43
C ASN A 36 -8.56 5.82 -11.44
N ASP A 37 -7.45 5.13 -11.77
CA ASP A 37 -7.45 4.12 -12.83
C ASP A 37 -7.60 2.67 -12.28
N CYS A 38 -7.20 2.38 -11.03
CA CYS A 38 -7.36 1.03 -10.44
C CYS A 38 -8.74 0.61 -9.85
N PRO A 39 -9.81 1.43 -9.72
CA PRO A 39 -11.03 1.07 -8.97
C PRO A 39 -11.68 -0.27 -9.34
N LEU A 40 -11.65 -0.66 -10.62
CA LEU A 40 -12.39 -1.83 -11.12
C LEU A 40 -11.86 -3.19 -10.59
N PHE A 41 -10.70 -3.19 -9.93
CA PHE A 41 -10.07 -4.40 -9.35
C PHE A 41 -10.04 -4.43 -7.84
N MET A 42 -10.37 -3.31 -7.22
CA MET A 42 -10.13 -3.05 -5.81
C MET A 42 -11.12 -3.81 -4.94
N ASP A 43 -12.25 -4.24 -5.52
CA ASP A 43 -13.29 -4.99 -4.81
C ASP A 43 -12.83 -6.38 -4.40
N SER A 44 -11.91 -7.03 -5.13
CA SER A 44 -11.40 -8.35 -4.72
C SER A 44 -10.12 -8.31 -3.91
N LEU A 45 -9.53 -7.12 -3.73
CA LEU A 45 -8.20 -6.99 -3.16
C LEU A 45 -8.24 -7.17 -1.64
N VAL A 46 -7.52 -8.18 -1.16
CA VAL A 46 -7.41 -8.52 0.26
C VAL A 46 -6.08 -8.03 0.85
N SER A 47 -5.03 -7.97 0.03
CA SER A 47 -3.69 -7.54 0.44
C SER A 47 -3.15 -6.46 -0.47
N LEU A 48 -2.68 -5.36 0.12
CA LEU A 48 -2.02 -4.27 -0.60
C LEU A 48 -0.64 -4.02 0.01
N GLU A 49 0.35 -3.90 -0.86
CA GLU A 49 1.68 -3.41 -0.56
C GLU A 49 1.93 -2.16 -1.41
N ILE A 50 2.28 -1.05 -0.76
CA ILE A 50 2.47 0.23 -1.44
C ILE A 50 3.61 1.03 -0.81
N GLU A 51 4.43 1.60 -1.68
CA GLU A 51 5.44 2.58 -1.30
C GLU A 51 4.83 3.99 -1.23
N LEU A 52 4.95 4.62 -0.06
CA LEU A 52 4.41 5.95 0.20
C LEU A 52 5.53 6.98 0.40
N PHE A 53 5.33 8.14 -0.21
CA PHE A 53 6.15 9.34 -0.01
C PHE A 53 5.40 10.36 0.86
N TRP A 54 6.17 11.21 1.52
CA TRP A 54 5.80 12.25 2.49
C TRP A 54 4.67 13.23 2.11
N ASN A 55 4.25 13.31 0.84
CA ASN A 55 3.21 14.24 0.36
C ASN A 55 1.92 13.56 -0.15
N MET A 56 1.71 12.29 0.17
CA MET A 56 0.61 11.48 -0.38
C MET A 56 -0.66 11.50 0.48
N LYS A 57 -1.12 12.70 0.87
CA LYS A 57 -2.35 12.87 1.67
C LYS A 57 -3.54 12.18 1.01
N ASP A 58 -3.71 12.34 -0.30
CA ASP A 58 -4.84 11.75 -1.03
C ASP A 58 -4.84 10.22 -0.96
N ILE A 59 -3.67 9.58 -0.91
CA ILE A 59 -3.57 8.12 -0.73
C ILE A 59 -3.95 7.73 0.69
N PHE A 60 -3.53 8.47 1.71
CA PHE A 60 -3.98 8.22 3.08
C PHE A 60 -5.49 8.41 3.23
N ASP A 61 -6.06 9.45 2.62
CA ASP A 61 -7.50 9.71 2.65
C ASP A 61 -8.28 8.61 1.91
N ALA A 62 -7.80 8.19 0.73
CA ALA A 62 -8.38 7.06 0.01
C ALA A 62 -8.28 5.76 0.82
N LEU A 63 -7.11 5.45 1.37
CA LEU A 63 -6.92 4.30 2.25
C LEU A 63 -7.70 4.43 3.57
N ALA A 64 -8.10 5.61 4.03
CA ALA A 64 -8.97 5.75 5.19
C ALA A 64 -10.44 5.45 4.86
N SER A 65 -10.85 5.66 3.61
CA SER A 65 -12.22 5.43 3.14
C SER A 65 -12.56 3.94 3.04
N ILE A 66 -13.58 3.47 3.76
CA ILE A 66 -14.05 2.08 3.72
C ILE A 66 -14.60 1.69 2.33
N GLY A 67 -15.09 2.66 1.55
CA GLY A 67 -15.56 2.42 0.19
C GLY A 67 -14.45 2.17 -0.83
N PHE A 68 -13.23 2.62 -0.54
CA PHE A 68 -12.05 2.31 -1.33
C PHE A 68 -11.48 0.99 -0.82
N LEU A 69 -11.21 0.00 -1.68
CA LEU A 69 -10.65 -1.30 -1.23
C LEU A 69 -11.45 -1.95 -0.08
N PRO A 70 -12.75 -2.24 -0.26
CA PRO A 70 -13.64 -2.64 0.84
C PRO A 70 -13.26 -3.97 1.50
N ASN A 71 -12.56 -4.85 0.78
CA ASN A 71 -12.16 -6.18 1.26
C ASN A 71 -10.70 -6.25 1.75
N LEU A 72 -10.04 -5.11 1.91
CA LEU A 72 -8.66 -5.04 2.35
C LEU A 72 -8.51 -5.48 3.81
N GLN A 73 -7.71 -6.53 4.03
CA GLN A 73 -7.40 -7.07 5.35
C GLN A 73 -5.92 -6.94 5.72
N HIS A 74 -5.05 -6.91 4.71
CA HIS A 74 -3.60 -6.85 4.91
C HIS A 74 -3.02 -5.64 4.20
N LEU A 75 -2.35 -4.77 4.94
CA LEU A 75 -1.71 -3.58 4.40
C LEU A 75 -0.23 -3.58 4.74
N PHE A 76 0.63 -3.41 3.73
CA PHE A 76 2.04 -3.18 3.91
C PHE A 76 2.42 -1.82 3.33
N LEU A 77 2.94 -0.95 4.18
CA LEU A 77 3.34 0.41 3.83
C LEU A 77 4.85 0.53 3.90
N GLN A 78 5.48 0.91 2.79
CA GLN A 78 6.88 1.29 2.77
C GLN A 78 6.98 2.81 2.83
N ILE A 79 7.39 3.35 3.98
CA ILE A 79 7.43 4.80 4.22
C ILE A 79 8.88 5.27 4.21
N ARG A 80 9.22 6.09 3.21
CA ARG A 80 10.54 6.72 3.12
C ARG A 80 10.53 8.05 3.87
N SER A 81 11.16 8.08 5.05
CA SER A 81 11.32 9.26 5.92
C SER A 81 10.00 9.96 6.30
N PRO A 82 9.24 9.40 7.26
CA PRO A 82 7.98 9.98 7.72
C PRO A 82 8.15 11.39 8.29
N GLN A 83 7.32 12.33 7.85
CA GLN A 83 7.12 13.63 8.51
C GLN A 83 6.05 13.51 9.59
N LEU A 84 6.06 14.37 10.60
CA LEU A 84 5.04 14.39 11.66
C LEU A 84 3.61 14.45 11.10
N SER A 85 3.36 15.32 10.11
CA SER A 85 2.04 15.43 9.45
C SER A 85 1.59 14.15 8.75
N SER A 86 2.53 13.33 8.27
CA SER A 86 2.21 12.02 7.68
C SER A 86 1.90 10.95 8.73
N LEU A 87 2.39 11.11 9.97
CA LEU A 87 2.08 10.20 11.07
C LEU A 87 0.64 10.36 11.54
N ASP A 88 0.14 11.60 11.63
CA ASP A 88 -1.26 11.86 11.99
C ASP A 88 -2.23 11.27 10.95
N LEU A 89 -1.88 11.39 9.66
CA LEU A 89 -2.67 10.80 8.56
C LEU A 89 -2.63 9.27 8.60
N LEU A 90 -1.46 8.68 8.88
CA LEU A 90 -1.29 7.25 9.05
C LEU A 90 -2.13 6.73 10.23
N ALA A 91 -2.07 7.42 11.37
CA ALA A 91 -2.84 7.14 12.56
C ALA A 91 -4.36 7.17 12.26
N ALA A 92 -4.83 8.24 11.62
CA ALA A 92 -6.23 8.39 11.23
C ALA A 92 -6.70 7.27 10.28
N MET A 93 -5.88 6.93 9.28
CA MET A 93 -6.18 5.83 8.34
C MET A 93 -6.30 4.49 9.07
N ILE A 94 -5.36 4.16 9.95
CA ILE A 94 -5.39 2.93 10.75
C ILE A 94 -6.63 2.89 11.64
N SER A 95 -6.94 4.00 12.33
CA SER A 95 -8.14 4.08 13.17
C SER A 95 -9.42 3.82 12.38
N SER A 96 -9.56 4.44 11.21
CA SER A 96 -10.72 4.29 10.31
C SER A 96 -10.91 2.85 9.84
N ARG A 97 -9.81 2.11 9.66
CA ARG A 97 -9.80 0.74 9.12
C ARG A 97 -9.60 -0.35 10.18
N SER A 98 -9.53 0.02 11.45
CA SER A 98 -9.15 -0.89 12.54
C SER A 98 -10.03 -2.14 12.66
N GLN A 99 -11.30 -2.07 12.24
CA GLN A 99 -12.23 -3.20 12.25
C GLN A 99 -12.14 -4.08 11.00
N ASN A 100 -11.55 -3.59 9.91
CA ASN A 100 -11.46 -4.29 8.62
C ASN A 100 -10.07 -4.85 8.36
N LEU A 101 -9.03 -4.22 8.90
CA LEU A 101 -7.65 -4.68 8.78
C LEU A 101 -7.33 -5.73 9.84
N HIS A 102 -6.80 -6.86 9.40
CA HIS A 102 -6.23 -7.90 10.26
C HIS A 102 -4.75 -7.68 10.53
N SER A 103 -4.02 -7.12 9.55
CA SER A 103 -2.61 -6.82 9.73
C SER A 103 -2.17 -5.57 9.01
N ILE A 104 -1.35 -4.78 9.69
CA ILE A 104 -0.58 -3.71 9.09
C ILE A 104 0.91 -3.90 9.35
N ARG A 105 1.68 -3.80 8.28
CA ARG A 105 3.13 -3.77 8.31
C ARG A 105 3.59 -2.40 7.84
N ILE A 106 4.56 -1.82 8.52
CA ILE A 106 5.14 -0.54 8.15
C ILE A 106 6.65 -0.71 8.12
N SER A 107 7.25 -0.54 6.94
CA SER A 107 8.70 -0.46 6.81
C SER A 107 9.18 0.99 6.75
N CYS A 108 10.29 1.25 7.43
CA CYS A 108 11.00 2.53 7.40
C CYS A 108 12.46 2.31 6.99
N ASN A 109 13.07 3.32 6.39
CA ASN A 109 14.46 3.25 5.93
C ASN A 109 15.49 3.43 7.07
N ARG A 110 15.07 4.05 8.19
CA ARG A 110 15.97 4.41 9.29
C ARG A 110 15.41 3.93 10.63
N ALA A 111 16.30 3.62 11.56
CA ALA A 111 15.92 3.16 12.90
C ALA A 111 15.22 4.25 13.72
N ASP A 112 15.63 5.52 13.59
CA ASP A 112 14.97 6.65 14.25
C ASP A 112 13.53 6.86 13.75
N ASP A 113 13.27 6.57 12.47
CA ASP A 113 11.92 6.61 11.92
C ASP A 113 11.05 5.48 12.47
N VAL A 114 11.60 4.27 12.64
CA VAL A 114 10.90 3.13 13.27
C VAL A 114 10.48 3.47 14.70
N GLU A 115 11.36 4.08 15.48
CA GLU A 115 11.07 4.48 16.86
C GLU A 115 9.95 5.52 16.90
N ARG A 116 10.06 6.60 16.12
CA ARG A 116 9.03 7.65 16.04
C ARG A 116 7.66 7.12 15.62
N VAL A 117 7.61 6.27 14.58
CA VAL A 117 6.36 5.66 14.13
C VAL A 117 5.78 4.77 15.22
N ASN A 118 6.60 3.96 15.89
CA ASN A 118 6.13 3.11 16.99
C ASN A 118 5.58 3.91 18.16
N GLU A 119 6.27 4.97 18.59
CA GLU A 119 5.82 5.85 19.67
C GLU A 119 4.48 6.52 19.31
N HIS A 120 4.37 7.04 18.10
CA HIS A 120 3.16 7.72 17.64
C HIS A 120 1.96 6.78 17.49
N LEU A 121 2.19 5.53 17.05
CA LEU A 121 1.13 4.52 16.88
C LEU A 121 0.87 3.68 18.14
N ALA A 122 1.67 3.82 19.19
CA ALA A 122 1.49 3.07 20.44
C ALA A 122 0.06 3.17 21.02
N PRO A 123 -0.62 4.34 21.02
CA PRO A 123 -2.00 4.47 21.51
C PRO A 123 -3.01 3.70 20.66
N LEU A 124 -2.69 3.39 19.41
CA LEU A 124 -3.61 2.82 18.44
C LEU A 124 -3.55 1.31 18.35
N ARG A 125 -2.61 0.62 19.02
CA ARG A 125 -2.46 -0.84 18.93
C ARG A 125 -3.70 -1.55 19.50
N PRO A 126 -4.66 -1.97 18.66
CA PRO A 126 -5.83 -2.68 19.11
C PRO A 126 -5.43 -4.13 19.42
N THR A 127 -6.18 -4.80 20.29
CA THR A 127 -5.89 -6.20 20.66
C THR A 127 -5.96 -7.16 19.46
N GLU A 128 -6.70 -6.81 18.40
CA GLU A 128 -7.00 -7.71 17.27
C GLU A 128 -6.26 -7.38 15.97
N LEU A 129 -5.69 -6.18 15.83
CA LEU A 129 -4.92 -5.78 14.64
C LEU A 129 -3.43 -6.09 14.84
N LEU A 130 -2.90 -6.98 14.02
CA LEU A 130 -1.46 -7.27 14.00
C LEU A 130 -0.70 -6.10 13.37
N MET A 131 -0.10 -5.25 14.21
CA MET A 131 0.70 -4.10 13.79
C MET A 131 2.19 -4.35 14.00
N VAL A 132 2.98 -4.22 12.94
CA VAL A 132 4.45 -4.34 12.99
C VAL A 132 5.11 -3.17 12.27
N VAL A 133 6.04 -2.49 12.95
CA VAL A 133 6.89 -1.46 12.36
C VAL A 133 8.34 -1.97 12.39
N PHE A 134 9.02 -1.96 11.25
CA PHE A 134 10.37 -2.51 11.14
C PHE A 134 11.26 -1.71 10.18
N ILE A 135 12.57 -1.91 10.29
CA ILE A 135 13.54 -1.32 9.37
C ILE A 135 13.66 -2.19 8.12
N ASP A 136 13.41 -1.60 6.96
CA ASP A 136 13.67 -2.23 5.67
C ASP A 136 15.08 -1.84 5.23
N ARG A 137 16.01 -2.79 5.41
CA ARG A 137 17.39 -2.64 4.95
C ARG A 137 17.45 -3.12 3.51
N ASP A 138 17.10 -2.23 2.58
CA ASP A 138 17.18 -2.45 1.13
C ASP A 138 16.79 -3.87 0.70
N TYR A 139 15.49 -4.18 0.64
CA TYR A 139 15.02 -5.22 -0.27
C TYR A 139 15.34 -4.81 -1.72
N LYS A 140 16.57 -5.10 -2.17
CA LYS A 140 16.85 -5.34 -3.58
C LYS A 140 16.08 -6.58 -4.01
N TYR A 141 14.77 -6.47 -4.21
CA TYR A 141 14.09 -7.37 -5.14
C TYR A 141 14.67 -7.03 -6.51
N ASP A 142 15.69 -7.79 -6.93
CA ASP A 142 16.21 -7.76 -8.29
C ASP A 142 15.16 -8.39 -9.22
N VAL A 143 14.06 -7.67 -9.46
CA VAL A 143 12.97 -8.11 -10.35
C VAL A 143 13.50 -8.34 -11.78
N LYS A 144 14.64 -7.73 -12.13
CA LYS A 144 15.35 -8.00 -13.40
C LYS A 144 15.94 -9.41 -13.49
N GLY A 145 16.10 -10.13 -12.37
CA GLY A 145 16.58 -11.51 -12.36
C GLY A 145 15.50 -12.57 -12.54
N CYS A 146 14.24 -12.26 -12.20
CA CYS A 146 13.16 -13.26 -12.18
C CYS A 146 12.37 -13.35 -13.49
N PHE A 147 12.32 -12.26 -14.26
CA PHE A 147 11.73 -12.24 -15.60
C PHE A 147 12.88 -12.12 -16.57
N GLY A 148 13.31 -13.25 -17.15
CA GLY A 148 14.39 -13.30 -18.13
C GLY A 148 14.27 -12.17 -19.14
N LYS A 149 15.41 -11.60 -19.55
CA LYS A 149 15.49 -10.48 -20.49
C LYS A 149 14.58 -10.77 -21.69
N PHE A 150 13.46 -10.07 -21.79
CA PHE A 150 12.69 -10.00 -23.03
C PHE A 150 13.46 -9.06 -23.96
N GLU A 151 14.49 -9.60 -24.60
CA GLU A 151 15.15 -8.93 -25.71
C GLU A 151 14.14 -8.90 -26.86
N SER A 152 13.74 -7.70 -27.28
CA SER A 152 13.00 -7.50 -28.52
C SER A 152 13.97 -7.71 -29.69
N THR A 153 13.71 -8.71 -30.51
CA THR A 153 14.28 -8.82 -31.86
C THR A 153 13.79 -7.72 -32.77
#